data_AF-A0A2A2CZL8-F1
#
_entry.id   AF-A0A2A2CZL8-F1
#
_cell.length_a   1.000
_cell.length_b   1.000
_cell.length_c   1.000
_cell.angle_alpha   90.00
_cell.angle_beta   90.00
_cell.angle_gamma   90.00
#
_symmetry.space_group_name_H-M   'P 1'
#
loop_
_entity.id
_entity.type
_entity.pdbx_description
1 polymer ?
#
loop_
_entity_poly.entity_id
_entity_poly.type
_entity_poly.pdbx_seq_one_letter_code
_entity_poly.pdbx_strand_id
1 'polypeptide(L)'
;MPAATSPQGDTTSTRRNFSVEEAVWAAAQDKAKNQGLVITRALEYLLVGYTAGTITITPPAFTYGRDRVRRSADITDITWNTADNRRQADGLRSMAALVELLLRGYVDGTITLTVIAAGHARDTAAPAGREATA
;
A
#
# COMPACT_ATOMS: atom_id res chain seq x y z
N MET A 1 -38.39 5.92 14.49
CA MET A 1 -37.63 6.70 13.48
C MET A 1 -36.39 5.89 13.12
N PRO A 2 -36.16 5.53 11.86
CA PRO A 2 -35.03 4.68 11.47
C PRO A 2 -33.71 5.44 11.63
N ALA A 3 -32.75 4.80 12.30
CA ALA A 3 -31.40 5.31 12.50
C ALA A 3 -30.69 5.44 11.15
N ALA A 4 -30.11 6.61 10.90
CA ALA A 4 -29.17 6.79 9.82
C ALA A 4 -27.92 5.93 10.11
N THR A 5 -27.86 4.74 9.52
CA THR A 5 -26.60 4.03 9.35
C THR A 5 -25.77 4.83 8.35
N SER A 6 -24.99 5.78 8.86
CA SER A 6 -23.86 6.31 8.11
C SER A 6 -23.01 5.13 7.65
N PRO A 7 -22.73 4.96 6.34
CA PRO A 7 -21.64 4.09 5.91
C PRO A 7 -20.33 4.81 6.25
N GLN A 8 -20.00 4.88 7.55
CA GLN A 8 -18.65 5.19 7.97
C GLN A 8 -17.84 3.95 7.61
N GLY A 9 -17.29 3.94 6.38
CA GLY A 9 -16.19 3.04 6.09
C GLY A 9 -15.14 3.30 7.15
N ASP A 10 -14.95 2.33 8.05
CA ASP A 10 -14.05 2.42 9.19
C ASP A 10 -12.66 2.91 8.75
N THR A 11 -12.45 4.23 8.83
CA THR A 11 -11.14 4.88 8.71
C THR A 11 -10.28 4.65 9.96
N THR A 12 -10.78 3.85 10.90
CA THR A 12 -10.07 3.42 12.09
C THR A 12 -8.75 2.77 11.66
N SER A 13 -7.65 3.38 12.10
CA SER A 13 -6.31 2.83 11.89
C SER A 13 -5.95 2.04 13.13
N THR A 14 -5.64 0.75 12.93
CA THR A 14 -5.24 -0.15 14.00
C THR A 14 -3.76 -0.41 13.88
N ARG A 15 -3.04 -0.39 15.02
CA ARG A 15 -1.63 -0.74 15.07
C ARG A 15 -1.43 -2.23 14.79
N ARG A 16 -0.87 -2.56 13.64
CA ARG A 16 -0.64 -3.94 13.19
C ARG A 16 0.80 -4.35 13.48
N ASN A 17 0.94 -5.46 14.20
CA ASN A 17 2.25 -6.05 14.51
C ASN A 17 2.56 -7.16 13.52
N PHE A 18 3.76 -7.14 12.93
CA PHE A 18 4.24 -8.16 12.00
C PHE A 18 5.73 -8.43 12.22
N SER A 19 6.19 -9.58 11.74
CA SER A 19 7.61 -9.95 11.77
C SER A 19 8.19 -9.80 10.37
N VAL A 20 9.34 -9.15 10.27
CA VAL A 20 10.05 -8.90 9.01
C VAL A 20 11.54 -9.05 9.25
N GLU A 21 12.29 -9.41 8.22
CA GLU A 21 13.75 -9.43 8.29
C GLU A 21 14.31 -8.02 8.52
N GLU A 22 15.24 -7.86 9.46
CA GLU A 22 15.78 -6.53 9.82
C GLU A 22 16.45 -5.85 8.64
N ALA A 23 17.24 -6.60 7.85
CA ALA A 23 17.91 -6.05 6.67
C ALA A 23 16.92 -5.51 5.63
N VAL A 24 15.81 -6.22 5.41
CA VAL A 24 14.73 -5.78 4.50
C VAL A 24 14.06 -4.53 5.02
N TRP A 25 13.75 -4.50 6.33
CA TRP A 25 13.15 -3.33 6.96
C TRP A 25 14.04 -2.10 6.88
N ALA A 26 15.33 -2.24 7.22
CA ALA A 26 16.31 -1.17 7.18
C ALA A 26 16.51 -0.64 5.75
N ALA A 27 16.63 -1.52 4.75
CA ALA A 27 16.76 -1.13 3.36
C ALA A 27 15.50 -0.42 2.83
N ALA A 28 14.30 -0.92 3.18
CA ALA A 28 13.05 -0.28 2.81
C ALA A 28 12.90 1.09 3.49
N GLN A 29 13.39 1.23 4.72
CA GLN A 29 13.37 2.48 5.46
C GLN A 29 14.27 3.52 4.82
N ASP A 30 15.49 3.13 4.43
CA ASP A 30 16.41 4.02 3.72
C ASP A 30 15.84 4.45 2.37
N LYS A 31 15.29 3.51 1.60
CA LYS A 31 14.63 3.81 0.32
C LYS A 31 13.45 4.76 0.47
N ALA A 32 12.58 4.52 1.47
CA ALA A 32 11.46 5.41 1.76
C ALA A 32 11.95 6.81 2.14
N LYS A 33 13.00 6.91 2.96
CA LYS A 33 13.62 8.17 3.36
C LYS A 33 14.18 8.93 2.15
N ASN A 34 14.83 8.24 1.21
CA ASN A 34 15.32 8.83 -0.04
C ASN A 34 14.19 9.36 -0.93
N GLN A 35 12.96 8.87 -0.75
CA GLN A 35 11.75 9.37 -1.39
C GLN A 35 10.99 10.41 -0.56
N GLY A 36 11.53 10.85 0.58
CA GLY A 36 10.88 11.79 1.49
C GLY A 36 9.69 11.20 2.26
N LEU A 37 9.59 9.88 2.36
CA LEU A 37 8.50 9.15 3.02
C LEU A 37 8.98 8.45 4.28
N VAL A 38 8.06 8.26 5.23
CA VAL A 38 8.26 7.34 6.35
C VAL A 38 7.89 5.91 5.93
N ILE A 39 8.60 4.91 6.44
CA ILE A 39 8.39 3.51 6.07
C ILE A 39 6.95 3.03 6.30
N THR A 40 6.27 3.52 7.34
CA THR A 40 4.86 3.21 7.61
C THR A 40 3.94 3.65 6.46
N ARG A 41 4.18 4.86 5.91
CA ARG A 41 3.41 5.36 4.76
C ARG A 41 3.76 4.64 3.48
N ALA A 42 5.04 4.34 3.26
CA ALA A 42 5.45 3.50 2.14
C ALA A 42 4.74 2.14 2.17
N LEU A 43 4.69 1.49 3.35
CA LEU A 43 4.01 0.21 3.54
C LEU A 43 2.50 0.31 3.26
N GLU A 44 1.84 1.36 3.75
CA GLU A 44 0.43 1.59 3.47
C GLU A 44 0.15 1.76 1.97
N TYR A 45 0.96 2.56 1.26
CA TYR A 45 0.83 2.71 -0.19
C TYR A 45 1.08 1.39 -0.94
N LEU A 46 2.04 0.58 -0.48
CA LEU A 46 2.29 -0.75 -1.06
C LEU A 46 1.08 -1.67 -0.87
N LEU A 47 0.45 -1.64 0.30
CA LEU A 47 -0.77 -2.42 0.56
C LEU A 47 -1.95 -1.92 -0.28
N VAL A 48 -2.13 -0.61 -0.40
CA VAL A 48 -3.17 -0.01 -1.27
C VAL A 48 -2.95 -0.37 -2.74
N GLY A 49 -1.71 -0.29 -3.23
CA GLY A 49 -1.40 -0.70 -4.61
C GLY A 49 -1.63 -2.19 -4.85
N TYR A 50 -1.38 -3.03 -3.85
CA TYR A 50 -1.68 -4.45 -3.89
C TYR A 50 -3.19 -4.71 -3.88
N THR A 51 -3.98 -4.06 -3.02
CA THR A 51 -5.44 -4.22 -3.00
C THR A 51 -6.10 -3.72 -4.27
N ALA A 52 -5.61 -2.61 -4.84
CA ALA A 52 -6.07 -2.06 -6.12
C ALA A 52 -5.67 -2.92 -7.34
N GLY A 53 -4.70 -3.84 -7.17
CA GLY A 53 -4.21 -4.71 -8.24
C GLY A 53 -3.20 -4.08 -9.18
N THR A 54 -2.73 -2.86 -8.85
CA THR A 54 -1.62 -2.21 -9.53
C THR A 54 -0.29 -2.91 -9.20
N ILE A 55 -0.21 -3.59 -8.05
CA ILE A 55 0.94 -4.42 -7.67
C ILE A 55 0.51 -5.89 -7.72
N THR A 56 1.11 -6.65 -8.63
CA THR A 56 0.96 -8.11 -8.68
C THR A 56 2.20 -8.74 -8.07
N ILE A 57 2.00 -9.59 -7.07
CA ILE A 57 3.10 -10.34 -6.45
C ILE A 57 3.07 -11.75 -7.02
N THR A 58 4.09 -12.11 -7.78
CA THR A 58 4.37 -13.51 -8.08
C THR A 58 5.20 -14.04 -6.93
N PRO A 59 4.70 -14.94 -6.07
CA PRO A 59 5.47 -15.43 -4.93
C PRO A 59 6.70 -16.19 -5.44
N PRO A 60 7.92 -15.70 -5.21
CA PRO A 60 9.11 -16.48 -5.54
C PRO A 60 9.29 -17.53 -4.46
N ALA A 61 10.03 -18.59 -4.77
CA ALA A 61 10.49 -19.57 -3.79
C ALA A 61 11.50 -18.92 -2.84
N PHE A 62 11.03 -18.07 -1.92
CA PHE A 62 11.90 -17.39 -0.96
C PHE A 62 12.01 -18.15 0.35
N THR A 63 13.22 -18.12 0.90
CA THR A 63 13.52 -18.59 2.24
C THR A 63 13.53 -17.38 3.17
N TYR A 64 12.74 -17.42 4.24
CA TYR A 64 12.77 -16.39 5.27
C TYR A 64 14.17 -16.34 5.91
N GLY A 65 14.77 -15.16 5.99
CA GLY A 65 16.00 -14.94 6.76
C GLY A 65 15.80 -15.25 8.25
N ARG A 66 16.88 -15.61 8.95
CA ARG A 66 16.82 -15.93 10.40
C ARG A 66 16.62 -14.69 11.28
N ASP A 67 17.07 -13.53 10.84
CA ASP A 67 17.12 -12.31 11.67
C ASP A 67 15.83 -11.50 11.54
N ARG A 68 14.80 -11.94 12.27
CA ARG A 68 13.45 -11.35 12.20
C ARG A 68 13.19 -10.46 13.40
N VAL A 69 12.72 -9.25 13.11
CA VAL A 69 12.33 -8.26 14.11
C VAL A 69 10.82 -8.06 14.08
N ARG A 70 10.25 -7.75 15.25
CA ARG A 70 8.85 -7.38 15.37
C ARG A 70 8.71 -5.89 15.11
N ARG A 71 7.93 -5.51 14.10
CA ARG A 71 7.62 -4.12 13.75
C ARG A 71 6.13 -3.87 13.85
N SER A 72 5.79 -2.60 13.98
CA SER A 72 4.40 -2.16 14.04
C SER A 72 4.17 -1.01 13.09
N ALA A 73 3.02 -1.04 12.40
CA ALA A 73 2.57 0.02 11.52
C ALA A 73 1.10 0.30 11.77
N ASP A 74 0.72 1.57 11.77
CA ASP A 74 -0.68 1.99 11.81
C ASP A 74 -1.25 1.88 10.39
N ILE A 75 -2.20 0.96 10.21
CA ILE A 75 -2.82 0.68 8.92
C ILE A 75 -4.33 0.64 9.13
N THR A 76 -5.09 1.19 8.18
CA THR A 76 -6.55 1.15 8.22
C THR A 76 -7.07 -0.28 8.18
N ASP A 77 -8.10 -0.55 8.97
CA ASP A 77 -8.70 -1.88 9.06
C ASP A 77 -9.19 -2.38 7.69
N ILE A 78 -9.75 -1.48 6.87
CA ILE A 78 -10.19 -1.79 5.50
C ILE A 78 -9.02 -2.25 4.63
N THR A 79 -7.94 -1.48 4.53
CA THR A 79 -6.78 -1.83 3.69
C THR A 79 -6.16 -3.15 4.14
N TRP A 80 -6.04 -3.34 5.45
CA TRP A 80 -5.48 -4.57 6.01
C TRP A 80 -6.36 -5.78 5.68
N ASN A 81 -7.67 -5.69 5.87
CA ASN A 81 -8.59 -6.80 5.65
C ASN A 81 -8.75 -7.14 4.17
N THR A 82 -8.80 -6.13 3.29
CA THR A 82 -8.83 -6.35 1.84
C THR A 82 -7.53 -6.98 1.34
N ALA A 83 -6.38 -6.54 1.85
CA ALA A 83 -5.10 -7.14 1.51
C ALA A 83 -5.00 -8.57 2.07
N ASP A 84 -5.55 -8.86 3.25
CA ASP A 84 -5.62 -10.21 3.81
C ASP A 84 -6.48 -11.14 2.96
N ASN A 85 -7.65 -10.70 2.52
CA ASN A 85 -8.50 -11.49 1.62
C ASN A 85 -7.80 -11.79 0.28
N ARG A 86 -7.13 -10.78 -0.30
CA ARG A 86 -6.42 -10.95 -1.57
C ARG A 86 -5.22 -11.88 -1.44
N ARG A 87 -4.45 -11.78 -0.34
CA ARG A 87 -3.32 -12.68 -0.11
C ARG A 87 -3.76 -14.13 -0.04
N GLN A 88 -4.95 -14.40 0.51
CA GLN A 88 -5.49 -15.77 0.60
C GLN A 88 -5.81 -16.31 -0.80
N ALA A 89 -6.37 -15.48 -1.68
CA ALA A 89 -6.58 -15.82 -3.09
C ALA A 89 -5.27 -16.11 -3.82
N ASP A 90 -4.20 -15.36 -3.51
CA ASP A 90 -2.86 -15.56 -4.08
C ASP A 90 -2.07 -16.71 -3.41
N GLY A 91 -2.66 -17.41 -2.43
CA GLY A 91 -2.03 -18.54 -1.75
C GLY A 91 -0.94 -18.17 -0.74
N LEU A 92 -0.86 -16.91 -0.31
CA LEU A 92 0.12 -16.44 0.65
C LEU A 92 -0.23 -16.85 2.08
N ARG A 93 0.71 -17.53 2.74
CA ARG A 93 0.52 -18.16 4.07
C ARG A 93 0.15 -17.17 5.17
N SER A 94 0.64 -15.94 5.13
CA SER A 94 0.46 -14.97 6.23
C SER A 94 0.62 -13.53 5.78
N MET A 95 0.03 -12.61 6.55
CA MET A 95 0.17 -11.18 6.29
C MET A 95 1.61 -10.67 6.46
N ALA A 96 2.36 -11.22 7.41
CA ALA A 96 3.78 -10.93 7.55
C ALA A 96 4.58 -11.31 6.29
N ALA A 97 4.22 -12.42 5.64
CA ALA A 97 4.84 -12.84 4.38
C ALA A 97 4.52 -11.86 3.24
N LEU A 98 3.27 -11.40 3.16
CA LEU A 98 2.86 -10.36 2.20
C LEU A 98 3.66 -9.06 2.42
N VAL A 99 3.73 -8.58 3.66
CA VAL A 99 4.47 -7.35 4.01
C VAL A 99 5.95 -7.49 3.64
N GLU A 100 6.57 -8.63 3.94
CA GLU A 100 7.97 -8.89 3.59
C GLU A 100 8.19 -8.92 2.08
N LEU A 101 7.28 -9.54 1.31
CA LEU A 101 7.33 -9.57 -0.15
C LEU A 101 7.20 -8.16 -0.75
N LEU A 102 6.25 -7.37 -0.24
CA LEU A 102 6.04 -5.98 -0.68
C LEU A 102 7.28 -5.12 -0.40
N LEU A 103 7.84 -5.22 0.80
CA LEU A 103 9.03 -4.46 1.17
C LEU A 103 10.26 -4.90 0.37
N ARG A 104 10.45 -6.21 0.13
CA ARG A 104 11.54 -6.68 -0.73
C ARG A 104 11.40 -6.21 -2.17
N GLY A 105 10.22 -6.39 -2.77
CA GLY A 105 9.97 -5.91 -4.14
C GLY A 105 10.15 -4.39 -4.25
N TYR A 106 9.76 -3.66 -3.20
CA TYR A 106 10.03 -2.23 -3.10
C TYR A 106 11.52 -1.92 -3.02
N VAL A 107 12.31 -2.60 -2.18
CA VAL A 107 13.76 -2.41 -2.07
C VAL A 107 14.47 -2.71 -3.38
N ASP A 108 14.19 -3.89 -3.95
CA ASP A 108 14.75 -4.40 -5.20
C ASP A 108 14.41 -3.53 -6.42
N GLY A 109 13.33 -2.74 -6.33
CA GLY A 109 12.89 -1.84 -7.40
C GLY A 109 11.93 -2.50 -8.39
N THR A 110 11.65 -3.79 -8.22
CA THR A 110 10.56 -4.50 -8.90
C THR A 110 9.20 -3.85 -8.63
N ILE A 111 9.00 -3.25 -7.45
CA ILE A 111 7.81 -2.46 -7.11
C ILE A 111 8.20 -0.98 -7.04
N THR A 112 7.69 -0.19 -7.98
CA THR A 112 7.84 1.26 -7.95
C THR A 112 6.61 1.90 -7.32
N LEU A 113 6.80 2.61 -6.22
CA LEU A 113 5.78 3.48 -5.65
C LEU A 113 5.63 4.72 -6.54
N THR A 114 4.67 4.69 -7.46
CA THR A 114 4.22 5.90 -8.15
C THR A 114 3.29 6.64 -7.19
N VAL A 115 3.84 7.54 -6.37
CA VAL A 115 3.03 8.51 -5.63
C VAL A 115 2.49 9.48 -6.67
N ILE A 116 1.34 9.16 -7.23
CA ILE A 116 0.54 10.15 -7.94
C ILE A 116 0.05 11.07 -6.82
N ALA A 117 0.66 12.24 -6.68
CA ALA A 117 0.03 13.31 -5.94
C ALA A 117 -1.32 13.51 -6.62
N ALA A 118 -2.39 12.98 -6.01
CA ALA A 118 -3.74 13.30 -6.38
C ALA A 118 -3.95 14.78 -6.00
N GLY A 119 -3.30 15.67 -6.74
CA GLY A 119 -3.83 17.00 -6.92
C GLY A 119 -5.23 16.76 -7.43
N HIS A 120 -6.22 17.23 -6.69
CA HIS A 120 -7.51 17.55 -7.24
C HIS A 120 -7.26 18.48 -8.43
N ALA A 121 -7.05 17.92 -9.62
CA ALA A 121 -7.34 18.59 -10.85
C ALA A 121 -8.85 18.80 -10.77
N ARG A 122 -9.24 19.97 -10.28
CA ARG A 122 -10.59 20.47 -10.47
C ARG A 122 -10.77 20.50 -11.98
N ASP A 123 -11.50 19.51 -12.45
CA ASP A 123 -12.13 19.50 -13.76
C ASP A 123 -12.81 20.86 -13.93
N THR A 124 -12.16 21.74 -14.67
CA THR A 124 -12.79 22.90 -15.28
C THR A 124 -12.74 22.64 -16.76
N ALA A 125 -13.47 21.60 -17.18
CA ALA A 125 -13.94 21.50 -18.54
C ALA A 125 -14.88 22.68 -18.80
N ALA A 126 -14.35 23.79 -19.31
CA ALA A 126 -15.13 24.76 -20.05
C ALA A 126 -15.14 24.29 -21.51
N PRO A 127 -16.28 23.89 -22.08
CA PRO A 127 -16.34 23.48 -23.47
C PRO A 127 -16.06 24.66 -24.40
N ALA A 128 -15.20 24.39 -25.37
CA ALA A 128 -14.86 25.28 -26.47
C ALA A 128 -16.11 25.71 -27.25
N GLY A 129 -16.43 27.00 -27.20
CA GLY A 129 -17.23 27.65 -28.22
C GLY A 129 -16.35 27.99 -29.43
N ARG A 130 -16.55 27.26 -30.54
CA ARG A 130 -16.38 27.80 -31.90
C ARG A 130 -17.20 29.10 -31.98
N GLU A 131 -16.82 30.16 -32.69
CA GLU A 131 -16.79 30.34 -34.17
C GLU A 131 -16.07 31.70 -34.41
N ALA A 132 -14.97 31.78 -35.17
CA ALA A 132 -14.90 32.07 -36.62
C ALA A 132 -15.59 33.36 -37.11
N THR A 133 -14.77 34.29 -37.65
CA THR A 133 -15.06 35.41 -38.59
C THR A 133 -15.85 36.60 -38.02
N ALA A 134 -15.56 37.88 -38.27
CA ALA A 134 -14.84 38.56 -39.35
C ALA A 134 -14.15 39.84 -38.83
#